data_AF-A0A1S8D179-F1
#
_entry.id   AF-A0A1S8D179-F1
#
_cell.length_a   1.000
_cell.length_b   1.000
_cell.length_c   1.000
_cell.angle_alpha   90.00
_cell.angle_beta   90.00
_cell.angle_gamma   90.00
#
_symmetry.space_group_name_H-M   'P 1'
#
loop_
_entity.id
_entity.type
_entity.pdbx_description
1 polymer ?
#
loop_
_entity_poly.entity_id
_entity_poly.type
_entity_poly.pdbx_seq_one_letter_code
_entity_poly.pdbx_strand_id
1 'polypeptide(L)'
;MVQVRVSPAEFDAVLDRLGEGVPDAAEYVRLTKFVLDMPDATRLNGLDPFSDDYHRGVLDLYLALRSRPDEEGAGGYTPERDEAPSYDVPEAIWTGLVPWSFRDAAMTGEHLYDWGHILRHLGLGPGGSVLEYGPGSGQLLLMLARMGYRACGVDIDRVAVEVIRQQAARMSLPIEVEQARFGEGFGTERFDAVMFYEAFHHAIDFQALLRSLHDRIKPGGRLLLCGEPVVEAPRPDVPYAWGPRLDALSVFCMRRFGWMELGFSQDFLLEAARRAGWQVVFHSFPGCGRANLYVLTPAAGGEAPQAAGRHIPSPQPGIPGSENEALLQSILASTTWRATRPLRRAVHWLSRRPGQPPA
;
A
#
# COMPACT_ATOMS: atom_id res chain seq x y z
N MET A 1 1.96 9.34 16.73
CA MET A 1 1.45 10.66 16.26
C MET A 1 0.23 11.00 17.11
N VAL A 2 0.05 12.26 17.55
CA VAL A 2 -1.09 12.65 18.41
C VAL A 2 -2.31 12.95 17.54
N GLN A 3 -3.45 12.37 17.87
CA GLN A 3 -4.73 12.62 17.19
C GLN A 3 -5.59 13.59 17.99
N VAL A 4 -6.40 14.35 17.28
CA VAL A 4 -7.32 15.34 17.83
C VAL A 4 -8.74 14.93 17.43
N ARG A 5 -9.57 14.60 18.43
CA ARG A 5 -11.00 14.41 18.20
C ARG A 5 -11.67 15.76 18.06
N VAL A 6 -12.54 15.89 17.07
CA VAL A 6 -13.29 17.12 16.80
C VAL A 6 -14.77 16.80 16.64
N SER A 7 -15.60 17.80 16.92
CA SER A 7 -17.06 17.69 16.74
C SER A 7 -17.42 17.54 15.24
N PRO A 8 -18.59 16.98 14.90
CA PRO A 8 -19.04 16.89 13.51
C PRO A 8 -19.01 18.24 12.77
N ALA A 9 -19.43 19.33 13.41
CA ALA A 9 -19.43 20.66 12.79
C ALA A 9 -18.01 21.18 12.49
N GLU A 10 -17.05 20.97 13.40
CA GLU A 10 -15.65 21.33 13.18
C GLU A 10 -15.02 20.46 12.09
N PHE A 11 -15.39 19.18 12.05
CA PHE A 11 -14.91 18.22 11.05
C PHE A 11 -15.41 18.58 9.65
N ASP A 12 -16.71 18.88 9.49
CA ASP A 12 -17.29 19.30 8.21
C ASP A 12 -16.63 20.60 7.73
N ALA A 13 -16.38 21.57 8.63
CA ALA A 13 -15.64 22.78 8.30
C ALA A 13 -14.19 22.54 7.88
N VAL A 14 -13.55 21.44 8.31
CA VAL A 14 -12.23 21.02 7.79
C VAL A 14 -12.37 20.52 6.36
N LEU A 15 -13.35 19.66 6.10
CA LEU A 15 -13.55 19.03 4.79
C LEU A 15 -14.00 20.02 3.72
N ASP A 16 -14.90 20.95 4.04
CA ASP A 16 -15.41 21.96 3.09
C ASP A 16 -14.30 22.90 2.59
N ARG A 17 -13.20 23.05 3.34
CA ARG A 17 -12.04 23.85 2.91
C ARG A 17 -11.16 23.16 1.87
N LEU A 18 -11.28 21.85 1.68
CA LEU A 18 -10.45 21.10 0.74
C LEU A 18 -10.89 21.33 -0.72
N GLY A 19 -12.13 21.77 -0.95
CA GLY A 19 -12.65 21.97 -2.30
C GLY A 19 -12.58 20.69 -3.12
N GLU A 20 -11.80 20.70 -4.20
CA GLU A 20 -11.70 19.57 -5.13
C GLU A 20 -10.66 18.50 -4.74
N GLY A 21 -9.76 18.76 -3.79
CA GLY A 21 -8.71 17.81 -3.43
C GLY A 21 -7.78 18.27 -2.32
N VAL A 22 -6.86 17.39 -1.92
CA VAL A 22 -5.85 17.69 -0.90
C VAL A 22 -4.71 18.49 -1.54
N PRO A 23 -4.44 19.74 -1.10
CA PRO A 23 -3.57 20.67 -1.83
C PRO A 23 -2.08 20.33 -1.76
N ASP A 24 -1.62 19.74 -0.65
CA ASP A 24 -0.21 19.41 -0.43
C ASP A 24 -0.01 18.31 0.62
N ALA A 25 1.23 17.86 0.79
CA ALA A 25 1.59 16.80 1.74
C ALA A 25 1.38 17.20 3.21
N ALA A 26 1.53 18.48 3.55
CA ALA A 26 1.34 18.94 4.92
C ALA A 26 -0.14 18.87 5.31
N GLU A 27 -1.03 19.23 4.39
CA GLU A 27 -2.47 19.10 4.55
C GLU A 27 -2.88 17.62 4.59
N TYR A 28 -2.33 16.78 3.71
CA TYR A 28 -2.54 15.33 3.76
C TYR A 28 -2.23 14.76 5.15
N VAL A 29 -1.03 15.04 5.67
CA VAL A 29 -0.59 14.59 7.01
C VAL A 29 -1.40 15.26 8.13
N ARG A 30 -1.93 16.46 7.90
CA ARG A 30 -2.81 17.13 8.84
C ARG A 30 -4.14 16.38 8.96
N LEU A 31 -4.77 16.04 7.83
CA LEU A 31 -6.09 15.40 7.79
C LEU A 31 -6.10 14.03 8.49
N THR A 32 -5.01 13.26 8.43
CA THR A 32 -4.90 11.97 9.15
C THR A 32 -4.86 12.12 10.69
N LYS A 33 -4.71 13.34 11.22
CA LYS A 33 -4.68 13.62 12.67
C LYS A 33 -6.03 14.08 13.22
N PHE A 34 -6.92 14.60 12.37
CA PHE A 34 -8.25 15.04 12.77
C PHE A 34 -9.22 13.87 12.68
N VAL A 35 -9.81 13.52 13.81
CA VAL A 35 -10.70 12.36 13.93
C VAL A 35 -12.09 12.81 14.27
N LEU A 36 -13.08 12.34 13.52
CA LEU A 36 -14.49 12.60 13.79
C LEU A 36 -14.88 11.93 15.11
N ASP A 37 -15.42 12.71 16.05
CA ASP A 37 -16.04 12.13 17.24
C ASP A 37 -17.40 11.53 16.87
N MET A 38 -17.42 10.21 16.68
CA MET A 38 -18.61 9.45 16.29
C MET A 38 -18.90 8.35 17.32
N PRO A 39 -19.63 8.66 18.41
CA PRO A 39 -19.91 7.70 19.48
C PRO A 39 -20.56 6.41 18.99
N ASP A 40 -21.40 6.48 17.95
CA ASP A 40 -22.09 5.33 17.38
C ASP A 40 -21.16 4.31 16.72
N ALA A 41 -19.94 4.70 16.30
CA ALA A 41 -18.95 3.76 15.77
C ALA A 41 -18.52 2.71 16.82
N THR A 42 -18.62 3.05 18.11
CA THR A 42 -18.26 2.13 19.20
C THR A 42 -19.22 0.95 19.37
N ARG A 43 -20.42 1.00 18.78
CA ARG A 43 -21.39 -0.10 18.81
C ARG A 43 -20.82 -1.39 18.20
N LEU A 44 -19.93 -1.26 17.21
CA LEU A 44 -19.25 -2.40 16.57
C LEU A 44 -18.43 -3.23 17.56
N ASN A 45 -17.91 -2.62 18.62
CA ASN A 45 -17.08 -3.32 19.62
C ASN A 45 -17.84 -4.35 20.45
N GLY A 46 -19.18 -4.31 20.44
CA GLY A 46 -20.02 -5.31 21.10
C GLY A 46 -20.37 -6.52 20.24
N LEU A 47 -19.95 -6.55 18.97
CA LEU A 47 -20.31 -7.57 17.99
C LEU A 47 -19.10 -8.46 17.66
N ASP A 48 -19.35 -9.70 17.20
CA ASP A 48 -18.29 -10.55 16.66
C ASP A 48 -17.82 -9.97 15.30
N PRO A 49 -16.53 -9.60 15.13
CA PRO A 49 -16.03 -9.00 13.91
C PRO A 49 -16.08 -9.90 12.67
N PHE A 50 -16.43 -11.17 12.83
CA PHE A 50 -16.66 -12.12 11.74
C PHE A 50 -18.14 -12.41 11.48
N SER A 51 -19.07 -11.76 12.21
CA SER A 51 -20.51 -11.95 12.03
C SER A 51 -21.10 -11.07 10.92
N ASP A 52 -22.20 -11.53 10.34
CA ASP A 52 -22.99 -10.77 9.36
C ASP A 52 -23.54 -9.47 9.97
N ASP A 53 -23.85 -9.46 11.28
CA ASP A 53 -24.32 -8.27 11.98
C ASP A 53 -23.23 -7.21 12.11
N TYR A 54 -21.98 -7.60 12.37
CA TYR A 54 -20.85 -6.68 12.35
C TYR A 54 -20.63 -6.11 10.95
N HIS A 55 -20.64 -6.97 9.92
CA HIS A 55 -20.48 -6.54 8.53
C HIS A 55 -21.57 -5.54 8.13
N ARG A 56 -22.84 -5.79 8.51
CA ARG A 56 -23.94 -4.85 8.27
C ARG A 56 -23.72 -3.52 8.99
N GLY A 57 -23.31 -3.56 10.26
CA GLY A 57 -23.01 -2.35 11.02
C GLY A 57 -21.86 -1.53 10.43
N VAL A 58 -20.84 -2.18 9.86
CA VAL A 58 -19.77 -1.51 9.11
C VAL A 58 -20.31 -0.81 7.87
N LEU A 59 -21.18 -1.48 7.11
CA LEU A 59 -21.78 -0.89 5.91
C LEU A 59 -22.68 0.30 6.27
N ASP A 60 -23.49 0.19 7.32
CA ASP A 60 -24.32 1.28 7.83
C ASP A 60 -23.46 2.49 8.25
N LEU A 61 -22.35 2.24 8.96
CA LEU A 61 -21.40 3.28 9.34
C LEU A 61 -20.75 3.95 8.12
N TYR A 62 -20.33 3.16 7.13
CA TYR A 62 -19.78 3.69 5.88
C TYR A 62 -20.81 4.58 5.16
N LEU A 63 -22.05 4.14 5.02
CA LEU A 63 -23.10 4.92 4.36
C LEU A 63 -23.38 6.24 5.11
N ALA A 64 -23.33 6.22 6.44
CA ALA A 64 -23.47 7.42 7.26
C ALA A 64 -22.28 8.39 7.09
N LEU A 65 -21.06 7.89 6.97
CA LEU A 65 -19.85 8.73 6.78
C LEU A 65 -19.77 9.31 5.38
N ARG A 66 -20.11 8.50 4.38
CA ARG A 66 -20.14 8.86 2.97
C ARG A 66 -21.20 9.90 2.65
N SER A 67 -22.37 9.82 3.30
CA SER A 67 -23.45 10.79 3.08
C SER A 67 -23.14 12.10 3.81
N ARG A 68 -23.52 13.24 3.23
CA ARG A 68 -23.62 14.47 4.01
C ARG A 68 -24.86 14.38 4.92
N PRO A 69 -24.85 14.98 6.13
CA PRO A 69 -25.98 14.91 7.07
C PRO A 69 -27.34 15.36 6.48
N ASP A 70 -27.33 16.10 5.37
CA ASP A 70 -28.48 16.67 4.66
C ASP A 70 -28.78 16.01 3.30
N GLU A 71 -27.97 15.04 2.85
CA GLU A 71 -28.22 14.28 1.62
C GLU A 71 -28.94 12.96 1.97
N GLU A 72 -30.09 12.69 1.34
CA GLU A 72 -30.77 11.39 1.44
C GLU A 72 -29.94 10.31 0.74
N GLY A 73 -28.97 9.73 1.46
CA GLY A 73 -28.11 8.63 1.04
C GLY A 73 -28.85 7.28 1.00
N ALA A 74 -29.84 7.15 0.12
CA ALA A 74 -30.66 5.94 -0.02
C ALA A 74 -30.08 4.87 -0.97
N GLY A 75 -28.75 4.75 -1.07
CA GLY A 75 -28.08 3.79 -1.96
C GLY A 75 -27.13 2.85 -1.22
N GLY A 76 -27.20 1.53 -1.46
CA GLY A 76 -26.20 0.57 -0.97
C GLY A 76 -24.87 0.69 -1.69
N TYR A 77 -23.81 0.03 -1.21
CA TYR A 77 -22.46 0.06 -1.80
C TYR A 77 -22.32 -0.84 -3.05
N THR A 78 -21.65 -0.35 -4.09
CA THR A 78 -21.23 -1.15 -5.26
C THR A 78 -19.85 -0.70 -5.73
N PRO A 79 -18.86 -1.61 -5.85
CA PRO A 79 -17.50 -1.24 -6.28
C PRO A 79 -17.46 -0.44 -7.58
N GLU A 80 -18.31 -0.75 -8.57
CA GLU A 80 -18.30 -0.08 -9.88
C GLU A 80 -18.60 1.41 -9.82
N ARG A 81 -19.40 1.82 -8.83
CA ARG A 81 -19.80 3.22 -8.63
C ARG A 81 -18.92 3.90 -7.61
N ASP A 82 -18.60 3.18 -6.53
CA ASP A 82 -18.01 3.75 -5.33
C ASP A 82 -16.49 3.71 -5.34
N GLU A 83 -15.90 2.84 -6.16
CA GLU A 83 -14.46 2.81 -6.47
C GLU A 83 -14.20 3.30 -7.91
N ALA A 84 -15.16 4.04 -8.49
CA ALA A 84 -15.09 4.55 -9.85
C ALA A 84 -13.98 5.62 -10.00
N PRO A 85 -13.59 5.95 -11.25
CA PRO A 85 -12.53 6.91 -11.51
C PRO A 85 -12.72 8.24 -10.79
N SER A 86 -11.66 8.68 -10.11
CA SER A 86 -11.72 9.76 -9.11
C SER A 86 -10.94 11.02 -9.53
N TYR A 87 -10.18 10.96 -10.63
CA TYR A 87 -9.35 12.08 -11.07
C TYR A 87 -9.15 12.13 -12.59
N ASP A 88 -8.85 13.35 -13.07
CA ASP A 88 -8.38 13.57 -14.43
C ASP A 88 -6.89 13.20 -14.56
N VAL A 89 -6.50 12.65 -15.71
CA VAL A 89 -5.08 12.38 -15.98
C VAL A 89 -4.34 13.72 -16.11
N PRO A 90 -3.32 13.98 -15.26
CA PRO A 90 -2.56 15.21 -15.36
C PRO A 90 -1.76 15.23 -16.67
N GLU A 91 -1.66 16.40 -17.31
CA GLU A 91 -0.85 16.55 -18.53
C GLU A 91 0.61 16.13 -18.30
N ALA A 92 1.16 16.54 -17.15
CA ALA A 92 2.53 16.24 -16.72
C ALA A 92 2.62 14.92 -15.93
N ILE A 93 2.25 13.79 -16.54
CA ILE A 93 2.15 12.46 -15.87
C ILE A 93 3.39 12.05 -15.06
N TRP A 94 4.59 12.51 -15.41
CA TRP A 94 5.81 12.18 -14.66
C TRP A 94 5.96 12.89 -13.32
N THR A 95 5.24 14.00 -13.13
CA THR A 95 5.36 14.85 -11.94
C THR A 95 4.02 15.15 -11.30
N GLY A 96 2.91 14.91 -12.00
CA GLY A 96 1.55 15.19 -11.55
C GLY A 96 0.84 13.99 -10.93
N LEU A 97 1.48 12.82 -10.86
CA LEU A 97 0.93 11.62 -10.23
C LEU A 97 1.51 11.43 -8.82
N VAL A 98 0.73 10.83 -7.92
CA VAL A 98 1.20 10.46 -6.57
C VAL A 98 2.34 9.44 -6.68
N PRO A 99 3.41 9.58 -5.87
CA PRO A 99 3.62 10.61 -4.84
C PRO A 99 4.26 11.92 -5.33
N TRP A 100 4.66 11.98 -6.60
CA TRP A 100 5.42 13.10 -7.17
C TRP A 100 4.66 14.44 -7.16
N SER A 101 3.33 14.39 -7.30
CA SER A 101 2.44 15.55 -7.30
C SER A 101 2.56 16.39 -6.03
N PHE A 102 2.83 15.75 -4.89
CA PHE A 102 2.97 16.43 -3.60
C PHE A 102 4.25 17.26 -3.48
N ARG A 103 5.26 16.99 -4.32
CA ARG A 103 6.57 17.68 -4.31
C ARG A 103 7.21 17.75 -2.93
N ASP A 104 6.94 16.75 -2.09
CA ASP A 104 7.43 16.67 -0.72
C ASP A 104 8.39 15.48 -0.55
N ALA A 105 9.57 15.77 -0.02
CA ALA A 105 10.64 14.79 0.11
C ALA A 105 10.36 13.74 1.20
N ALA A 106 9.67 14.11 2.28
CA ALA A 106 9.36 13.17 3.35
C ALA A 106 8.30 12.16 2.87
N MET A 107 7.21 12.64 2.28
CA MET A 107 6.17 11.79 1.70
C MET A 107 6.73 10.88 0.60
N THR A 108 7.53 11.42 -0.32
CA THR A 108 8.20 10.61 -1.35
C THR A 108 9.13 9.58 -0.71
N GLY A 109 9.90 9.97 0.31
CA GLY A 109 10.80 9.10 1.04
C GLY A 109 10.08 7.93 1.71
N GLU A 110 8.90 8.17 2.29
CA GLU A 110 8.07 7.10 2.82
C GLU A 110 7.64 6.13 1.71
N HIS A 111 7.15 6.61 0.56
CA HIS A 111 6.74 5.71 -0.53
C HIS A 111 7.92 4.86 -1.01
N LEU A 112 9.12 5.44 -1.05
CA LEU A 112 10.35 4.72 -1.37
C LEU A 112 10.73 3.69 -0.28
N TYR A 113 10.43 3.94 0.99
CA TYR A 113 10.58 2.93 2.05
C TYR A 113 9.65 1.75 1.82
N ASP A 114 8.38 1.99 1.52
CA ASP A 114 7.40 0.94 1.26
C ASP A 114 7.81 0.11 0.04
N TRP A 115 8.10 0.76 -1.08
CA TRP A 115 8.54 0.09 -2.30
C TRP A 115 9.83 -0.68 -2.04
N GLY A 116 10.81 -0.08 -1.38
CA GLY A 116 12.05 -0.76 -0.99
C GLY A 116 11.77 -1.99 -0.12
N HIS A 117 10.82 -1.89 0.81
CA HIS A 117 10.48 -2.98 1.72
C HIS A 117 9.77 -4.14 1.00
N ILE A 118 8.82 -3.83 0.11
CA ILE A 118 8.16 -4.78 -0.81
C ILE A 118 9.23 -5.49 -1.64
N LEU A 119 10.09 -4.74 -2.33
CA LEU A 119 11.10 -5.29 -3.23
C LEU A 119 12.07 -6.24 -2.52
N ARG A 120 12.47 -5.92 -1.28
CA ARG A 120 13.32 -6.82 -0.47
C ARG A 120 12.64 -8.14 -0.10
N HIS A 121 11.32 -8.20 -0.09
CA HIS A 121 10.53 -9.36 0.37
C HIS A 121 9.78 -10.08 -0.75
N LEU A 122 9.87 -9.61 -2.00
CA LEU A 122 9.38 -10.36 -3.17
C LEU A 122 9.98 -11.77 -3.21
N GLY A 123 11.29 -11.89 -2.95
CA GLY A 123 11.99 -13.17 -2.99
C GLY A 123 12.03 -13.80 -4.39
N LEU A 124 11.98 -12.98 -5.44
CA LEU A 124 11.93 -13.40 -6.84
C LEU A 124 13.18 -12.92 -7.60
N GLY A 125 13.70 -13.75 -8.49
CA GLY A 125 14.71 -13.34 -9.47
C GLY A 125 14.09 -12.67 -10.71
N PRO A 126 14.92 -12.15 -11.64
CA PRO A 126 14.44 -11.62 -12.91
C PRO A 126 13.56 -12.62 -13.66
N GLY A 127 12.49 -12.14 -14.31
CA GLY A 127 11.49 -12.96 -14.99
C GLY A 127 10.36 -13.49 -14.11
N GLY A 128 10.42 -13.32 -12.78
CA GLY A 128 9.28 -13.62 -11.89
C GLY A 128 8.05 -12.79 -12.25
N SER A 129 6.86 -13.38 -12.15
CA SER A 129 5.60 -12.69 -12.43
C SER A 129 4.98 -12.10 -11.16
N VAL A 130 4.63 -10.82 -11.23
CA VAL A 130 4.09 -10.04 -10.12
C VAL A 130 2.78 -9.40 -10.55
N LEU A 131 1.72 -9.65 -9.79
CA LEU A 131 0.41 -8.99 -9.95
C LEU A 131 0.18 -8.00 -8.82
N GLU A 132 -0.07 -6.75 -9.16
CA GLU A 132 -0.52 -5.70 -8.23
C GLU A 132 -2.02 -5.44 -8.44
N TYR A 133 -2.80 -5.57 -7.38
CA TYR A 133 -4.20 -5.15 -7.35
C TYR A 133 -4.28 -3.73 -6.79
N GLY A 134 -4.97 -2.84 -7.50
CA GLY A 134 -5.04 -1.40 -7.18
C GLY A 134 -3.72 -0.65 -7.36
N PRO A 135 -3.02 -0.79 -8.52
CA PRO A 135 -1.75 -0.09 -8.73
C PRO A 135 -1.90 1.44 -8.82
N GLY A 136 -3.12 1.97 -8.98
CA GLY A 136 -3.39 3.40 -9.14
C GLY A 136 -2.58 3.99 -10.30
N SER A 137 -1.62 4.86 -10.00
CA SER A 137 -0.75 5.46 -11.02
C SER A 137 0.37 4.52 -11.52
N GLY A 138 0.53 3.33 -10.94
CA GLY A 138 1.46 2.27 -11.35
C GLY A 138 2.95 2.55 -11.17
N GLN A 139 3.33 3.43 -10.23
CA GLN A 139 4.75 3.72 -9.97
C GLN A 139 5.54 2.49 -9.58
N LEU A 140 4.95 1.59 -8.77
CA LEU A 140 5.57 0.34 -8.37
C LEU A 140 5.70 -0.63 -9.55
N LEU A 141 4.65 -0.79 -10.38
CA LEU A 141 4.73 -1.56 -11.64
C LEU A 141 5.86 -1.08 -12.56
N LEU A 142 6.04 0.23 -12.71
CA LEU A 142 7.13 0.80 -13.50
C LEU A 142 8.50 0.40 -12.93
N MET A 143 8.66 0.36 -11.61
CA MET A 143 9.89 -0.12 -10.98
C MET A 143 10.10 -1.62 -11.19
N LEU A 144 9.06 -2.43 -10.98
CA LEU A 144 9.08 -3.88 -11.19
C LEU A 144 9.51 -4.24 -12.62
N ALA A 145 8.90 -3.60 -13.62
CA ALA A 145 9.23 -3.83 -15.03
C ALA A 145 10.68 -3.44 -15.35
N ARG A 146 11.20 -2.34 -14.80
CA ARG A 146 12.61 -1.94 -14.96
C ARG A 146 13.60 -2.95 -14.38
N MET A 147 13.21 -3.72 -13.36
CA MET A 147 14.03 -4.78 -12.78
C MET A 147 13.92 -6.12 -13.53
N GLY A 148 13.11 -6.18 -14.59
CA GLY A 148 12.93 -7.37 -15.41
C GLY A 148 11.90 -8.35 -14.87
N TYR A 149 11.02 -7.94 -13.95
CA TYR A 149 9.84 -8.73 -13.60
C TYR A 149 8.78 -8.62 -14.70
N ARG A 150 7.96 -9.66 -14.85
CA ARG A 150 6.68 -9.53 -15.57
C ARG A 150 5.70 -8.82 -14.64
N ALA A 151 5.52 -7.53 -14.86
CA ALA A 151 4.70 -6.65 -14.03
C ALA A 151 3.28 -6.56 -14.59
N CYS A 152 2.31 -7.05 -13.83
CA CYS A 152 0.89 -7.09 -14.17
C CYS A 152 0.09 -6.26 -13.17
N GLY A 153 -0.89 -5.50 -13.63
CA GLY A 153 -1.76 -4.70 -12.77
C GLY A 153 -3.24 -4.94 -13.05
N VAL A 154 -4.06 -4.98 -11.99
CA VAL A 154 -5.52 -4.96 -12.09
C VAL A 154 -6.06 -3.80 -11.28
N ASP A 155 -6.82 -2.94 -11.93
CA ASP A 155 -7.50 -1.82 -11.27
C ASP A 155 -8.94 -1.73 -11.75
N ILE A 156 -9.88 -1.36 -10.88
CA ILE A 156 -11.27 -1.13 -11.29
C ILE A 156 -11.40 0.24 -11.99
N ASP A 157 -10.50 1.17 -11.67
CA ASP A 157 -10.43 2.50 -12.25
C ASP A 157 -9.82 2.43 -13.67
N ARG A 158 -10.68 2.69 -14.66
CA ARG A 158 -10.27 2.77 -16.07
C ARG A 158 -9.18 3.83 -16.31
N VAL A 159 -9.22 4.94 -15.59
CA VAL A 159 -8.25 6.04 -15.72
C VAL A 159 -6.88 5.59 -15.22
N ALA A 160 -6.81 4.91 -14.08
CA ALA A 160 -5.58 4.29 -13.58
C ALA A 160 -4.94 3.36 -14.64
N VAL A 161 -5.73 2.44 -15.21
CA VAL A 161 -5.27 1.52 -16.27
C VAL A 161 -4.71 2.27 -17.49
N GLU A 162 -5.38 3.34 -17.93
CA GLU A 162 -4.94 4.15 -19.08
C GLU A 162 -3.62 4.89 -18.77
N VAL A 163 -3.50 5.49 -17.58
CA VAL A 163 -2.28 6.17 -17.13
C VAL A 163 -1.08 5.22 -17.11
N ILE A 164 -1.28 3.99 -16.64
CA ILE A 164 -0.21 2.98 -16.60
C ILE A 164 0.23 2.63 -18.02
N ARG A 165 -0.72 2.39 -18.95
CA ARG A 165 -0.40 2.13 -20.37
C ARG A 165 0.40 3.26 -21.00
N GLN A 166 0.01 4.50 -20.76
CA GLN A 166 0.72 5.67 -21.29
C GLN A 166 2.15 5.78 -20.75
N GLN A 167 2.34 5.60 -19.44
CA GLN A 167 3.69 5.62 -18.84
C GLN A 167 4.54 4.45 -19.36
N ALA A 168 3.98 3.25 -19.40
CA ALA A 168 4.67 2.05 -19.91
C ALA A 168 5.14 2.24 -21.36
N ALA A 169 4.26 2.76 -22.23
CA ALA A 169 4.58 3.04 -23.63
C ALA A 169 5.71 4.07 -23.78
N ARG A 170 5.65 5.19 -23.04
CA ARG A 170 6.70 6.23 -23.07
C ARG A 170 8.05 5.75 -22.57
N MET A 171 8.08 4.73 -21.73
CA MET A 171 9.32 4.14 -21.19
C MET A 171 9.75 2.85 -21.89
N SER A 172 8.97 2.37 -22.87
CA SER A 172 9.19 1.07 -23.51
C SER A 172 9.28 -0.08 -22.50
N LEU A 173 8.42 -0.05 -21.46
CA LEU A 173 8.35 -1.09 -20.44
C LEU A 173 7.22 -2.09 -20.74
N PRO A 174 7.45 -3.41 -20.61
CA PRO A 174 6.44 -4.43 -20.88
C PRO A 174 5.53 -4.62 -19.65
N ILE A 175 4.59 -3.69 -19.44
CA ILE A 175 3.60 -3.77 -18.37
C ILE A 175 2.26 -4.20 -18.95
N GLU A 176 1.63 -5.18 -18.31
CA GLU A 176 0.30 -5.66 -18.67
C GLU A 176 -0.73 -5.15 -17.65
N VAL A 177 -1.83 -4.57 -18.10
CA VAL A 177 -2.90 -4.09 -17.20
C VAL A 177 -4.29 -4.40 -17.73
N GLU A 178 -5.18 -4.81 -16.82
CA GLU A 178 -6.60 -5.05 -17.08
C GLU A 178 -7.48 -4.23 -16.15
N GLN A 179 -8.65 -3.81 -16.67
CA GLN A 179 -9.69 -3.19 -15.85
C GLN A 179 -10.59 -4.28 -15.26
N ALA A 180 -10.50 -4.55 -13.96
CA ALA A 180 -11.29 -5.57 -13.29
C ALA A 180 -11.31 -5.35 -11.76
N ARG A 181 -12.11 -6.14 -11.03
CA ARG A 181 -12.14 -6.10 -9.57
C ARG A 181 -10.95 -6.83 -8.95
N PHE A 182 -10.72 -6.60 -7.66
CA PHE A 182 -9.78 -7.41 -6.89
C PHE A 182 -10.15 -8.90 -6.93
N GLY A 183 -9.14 -9.74 -7.12
CA GLY A 183 -9.31 -11.19 -7.31
C GLY A 183 -9.66 -11.61 -8.74
N GLU A 184 -10.01 -10.68 -9.63
CA GLU A 184 -10.29 -10.92 -11.05
C GLU A 184 -9.08 -10.52 -11.94
N GLY A 185 -9.30 -10.46 -13.25
CA GLY A 185 -8.30 -10.13 -14.29
C GLY A 185 -7.39 -11.30 -14.69
N PHE A 186 -6.77 -11.24 -15.86
CA PHE A 186 -5.81 -12.23 -16.39
C PHE A 186 -6.36 -13.68 -16.41
N GLY A 187 -7.67 -13.85 -16.53
CA GLY A 187 -8.33 -15.16 -16.53
C GLY A 187 -7.99 -16.00 -15.30
N THR A 188 -7.47 -17.22 -15.51
CA THR A 188 -7.07 -18.17 -14.44
C THR A 188 -5.56 -18.15 -14.16
N GLU A 189 -4.85 -17.14 -14.65
CA GLU A 189 -3.40 -17.05 -14.50
C GLU A 189 -3.00 -16.89 -13.02
N ARG A 190 -1.86 -17.50 -12.67
CA ARG A 190 -1.25 -17.47 -11.34
C ARG A 190 0.10 -16.77 -11.37
N PHE A 191 0.43 -16.07 -10.29
CA PHE A 191 1.62 -15.23 -10.19
C PHE A 191 2.58 -15.74 -9.12
N ASP A 192 3.87 -15.44 -9.28
CA ASP A 192 4.88 -15.78 -8.26
C ASP A 192 4.71 -14.89 -7.02
N ALA A 193 4.29 -13.63 -7.21
CA ALA A 193 3.82 -12.76 -6.15
C ALA A 193 2.53 -12.03 -6.56
N VAL A 194 1.59 -11.93 -5.63
CA VAL A 194 0.44 -11.02 -5.71
C VAL A 194 0.62 -9.97 -4.63
N MET A 195 0.27 -8.71 -4.88
CA MET A 195 0.39 -7.67 -3.87
C MET A 195 -0.77 -6.68 -3.90
N PHE A 196 -0.99 -6.08 -2.74
CA PHE A 196 -1.74 -4.85 -2.55
C PHE A 196 -0.80 -3.85 -1.88
N TYR A 197 -0.70 -2.68 -2.47
CA TYR A 197 0.03 -1.55 -1.93
C TYR A 197 -0.95 -0.38 -1.81
N GLU A 198 -1.30 -0.02 -0.58
CA GLU A 198 -2.31 1.02 -0.29
C GLU A 198 -3.66 0.77 -1.01
N ALA A 199 -4.12 -0.49 -1.08
CA ALA A 199 -5.29 -0.86 -1.89
C ALA A 199 -6.24 -1.87 -1.22
N PHE A 200 -5.73 -2.77 -0.37
CA PHE A 200 -6.53 -3.85 0.20
C PHE A 200 -7.68 -3.32 1.08
N HIS A 201 -7.49 -2.18 1.74
CA HIS A 201 -8.51 -1.52 2.55
C HIS A 201 -9.75 -1.02 1.80
N HIS A 202 -9.76 -1.03 0.45
CA HIS A 202 -10.96 -0.77 -0.35
C HIS A 202 -11.86 -2.01 -0.47
N ALA A 203 -11.38 -3.19 -0.09
CA ALA A 203 -12.15 -4.43 -0.21
C ALA A 203 -13.11 -4.64 0.97
N ILE A 204 -14.38 -4.25 0.85
CA ILE A 204 -15.39 -4.56 1.89
C ILE A 204 -15.53 -6.07 2.15
N ASP A 205 -15.42 -6.88 1.11
CA ASP A 205 -15.47 -8.35 1.15
C ASP A 205 -14.08 -8.99 1.30
N PHE A 206 -13.14 -8.29 1.95
CA PHE A 206 -11.74 -8.73 2.06
C PHE A 206 -11.57 -10.16 2.56
N GLN A 207 -12.48 -10.66 3.40
CA GLN A 207 -12.42 -12.06 3.88
C GLN A 207 -12.64 -13.07 2.74
N ALA A 208 -13.59 -12.79 1.83
CA ALA A 208 -13.82 -13.60 0.64
C ALA A 208 -12.68 -13.43 -0.36
N LEU A 209 -12.18 -12.20 -0.52
CA LEU A 209 -11.02 -11.90 -1.34
C LEU A 209 -9.78 -12.67 -0.88
N LEU A 210 -9.47 -12.68 0.42
CA LEU A 210 -8.36 -13.47 0.96
C LEU A 210 -8.47 -14.95 0.61
N ARG A 211 -9.69 -15.51 0.58
CA ARG A 211 -9.89 -16.91 0.15
C ARG A 211 -9.66 -17.09 -1.35
N SER A 212 -10.17 -16.20 -2.19
CA SER A 212 -10.02 -16.31 -3.65
C SER A 212 -8.59 -16.05 -4.12
N LEU A 213 -7.80 -15.27 -3.38
CA LEU A 213 -6.40 -14.97 -3.72
C LEU A 213 -5.48 -16.22 -3.71
N HIS A 214 -5.88 -17.32 -3.06
CA HIS A 214 -5.19 -18.61 -3.21
C HIS A 214 -5.16 -19.07 -4.66
N ASP A 215 -6.18 -18.74 -5.45
CA ASP A 215 -6.27 -19.10 -6.85
C ASP A 215 -5.45 -18.23 -7.80
N ARG A 216 -4.89 -17.15 -7.26
CA ARG A 216 -4.06 -16.18 -8.00
C ARG A 216 -2.57 -16.40 -7.79
N ILE A 217 -2.18 -17.29 -6.88
CA ILE A 217 -0.79 -17.52 -6.50
C ILE A 217 -0.32 -18.89 -7.00
N LYS A 218 0.90 -18.93 -7.54
CA LYS A 218 1.60 -20.17 -7.93
C LYS A 218 2.02 -20.96 -6.68
N PRO A 219 2.23 -22.28 -6.77
CA PRO A 219 2.89 -23.03 -5.70
C PRO A 219 4.21 -22.38 -5.28
N GLY A 220 4.38 -22.10 -3.99
CA GLY A 220 5.55 -21.39 -3.45
C GLY A 220 5.53 -19.87 -3.61
N GLY A 221 4.50 -19.31 -4.25
CA GLY A 221 4.29 -17.88 -4.33
C GLY A 221 3.71 -17.28 -3.06
N ARG A 222 3.51 -15.96 -3.07
CA ARG A 222 3.17 -15.18 -1.88
C ARG A 222 2.23 -14.02 -2.18
N LEU A 223 1.46 -13.63 -1.17
CA LEU A 223 0.67 -12.40 -1.14
C LEU A 223 1.39 -11.37 -0.26
N LEU A 224 1.51 -10.13 -0.72
CA LEU A 224 2.09 -9.02 0.06
C LEU A 224 1.02 -7.96 0.31
N LEU A 225 0.87 -7.52 1.55
CA LEU A 225 0.05 -6.36 1.92
C LEU A 225 0.97 -5.30 2.56
N CYS A 226 1.04 -4.11 1.97
CA CYS A 226 1.91 -3.02 2.42
C CYS A 226 1.20 -1.67 2.26
N GLY A 227 1.56 -0.68 3.07
CA GLY A 227 0.86 0.61 3.08
C GLY A 227 -0.55 0.54 3.68
N GLU A 228 -0.99 -0.64 4.14
CA GLU A 228 -2.33 -0.82 4.65
C GLU A 228 -2.52 -0.14 6.02
N PRO A 229 -3.69 0.46 6.29
CA PRO A 229 -4.00 1.15 7.54
C PRO A 229 -4.28 0.15 8.67
N VAL A 230 -3.20 -0.48 9.14
CA VAL A 230 -3.22 -1.48 10.21
C VAL A 230 -2.66 -0.87 11.50
N VAL A 231 -3.43 -0.96 12.57
CA VAL A 231 -3.12 -0.39 13.87
C VAL A 231 -2.81 -1.50 14.87
N GLU A 232 -1.76 -1.33 15.68
CA GLU A 232 -1.37 -2.35 16.69
C GLU A 232 -2.46 -2.53 17.77
N ALA A 233 -3.18 -1.46 18.09
CA ALA A 233 -4.29 -1.46 19.03
C ALA A 233 -5.36 -0.46 18.58
N PRO A 234 -6.63 -0.63 19.00
CA PRO A 234 -7.69 0.33 18.71
C PRO A 234 -7.27 1.76 19.08
N ARG A 235 -7.49 2.68 18.15
CA ARG A 235 -7.18 4.11 18.27
C ARG A 235 -8.36 4.94 17.77
N PRO A 236 -8.45 6.24 18.10
CA PRO A 236 -9.61 7.05 17.74
C PRO A 236 -10.11 6.95 16.29
N ASP A 237 -9.22 6.91 15.30
CA ASP A 237 -9.53 6.74 13.86
C ASP A 237 -9.94 5.33 13.46
N VAL A 238 -9.49 4.31 14.19
CA VAL A 238 -9.85 2.89 13.99
C VAL A 238 -10.21 2.27 15.35
N PRO A 239 -11.39 2.58 15.90
CA PRO A 239 -11.74 2.23 17.28
C PRO A 239 -12.28 0.80 17.45
N TYR A 240 -12.19 -0.03 16.42
CA TYR A 240 -12.80 -1.37 16.32
C TYR A 240 -11.85 -2.37 15.64
N ALA A 241 -12.30 -3.63 15.49
CA ALA A 241 -11.49 -4.69 14.87
C ALA A 241 -11.17 -4.39 13.39
N TRP A 242 -12.19 -3.96 12.64
CA TRP A 242 -12.08 -3.42 11.28
C TRP A 242 -13.32 -2.58 10.89
N GLY A 243 -13.18 -1.64 9.97
CA GLY A 243 -14.28 -0.73 9.59
C GLY A 243 -13.80 0.59 9.00
N PRO A 244 -14.70 1.52 8.65
CA PRO A 244 -14.37 2.74 7.90
C PRO A 244 -13.66 3.78 8.76
N ARG A 245 -12.44 4.17 8.41
CA ARG A 245 -11.57 5.04 9.21
C ARG A 245 -12.21 6.41 9.45
N LEU A 246 -12.08 6.90 10.67
CA LEU A 246 -12.75 8.13 11.14
C LEU A 246 -11.86 9.38 11.02
N ASP A 247 -10.67 9.28 10.42
CA ASP A 247 -9.83 10.45 10.16
C ASP A 247 -10.35 11.29 8.97
N ALA A 248 -10.02 12.57 8.95
CA ALA A 248 -10.54 13.52 7.97
C ALA A 248 -10.16 13.18 6.52
N LEU A 249 -8.99 12.56 6.29
CA LEU A 249 -8.59 12.18 4.95
C LEU A 249 -9.49 11.05 4.43
N SER A 250 -9.68 10.01 5.24
CA SER A 250 -10.52 8.86 4.88
C SER A 250 -11.98 9.26 4.66
N VAL A 251 -12.56 10.07 5.56
CA VAL A 251 -13.95 10.52 5.39
C VAL A 251 -14.09 11.48 4.20
N PHE A 252 -13.07 12.30 3.91
CA PHE A 252 -13.04 13.07 2.67
C PHE A 252 -13.14 12.17 1.45
N CYS A 253 -12.33 11.12 1.37
CA CYS A 253 -12.37 10.16 0.26
C CYS A 253 -13.73 9.46 0.14
N MET A 254 -14.31 8.99 1.25
CA MET A 254 -15.64 8.37 1.26
C MET A 254 -16.71 9.32 0.72
N ARG A 255 -16.72 10.59 1.14
CA ARG A 255 -17.73 11.58 0.70
C ARG A 255 -17.51 12.04 -0.73
N ARG A 256 -16.25 12.24 -1.13
CA ARG A 256 -15.89 12.84 -2.42
C ARG A 256 -15.95 11.84 -3.56
N PHE A 257 -15.48 10.62 -3.32
CA PHE A 257 -15.28 9.59 -4.34
C PHE A 257 -16.19 8.38 -4.14
N GLY A 258 -16.68 8.17 -2.91
CA GLY A 258 -17.39 6.95 -2.55
C GLY A 258 -16.48 5.85 -2.03
N TRP A 259 -15.16 6.04 -2.04
CA TRP A 259 -14.19 5.00 -1.71
C TRP A 259 -14.44 4.37 -0.35
N MET A 260 -14.33 3.05 -0.30
CA MET A 260 -14.27 2.30 0.92
C MET A 260 -12.90 2.51 1.56
N GLU A 261 -12.89 3.04 2.76
CA GLU A 261 -11.65 3.43 3.44
C GLU A 261 -11.55 2.68 4.77
N LEU A 262 -11.27 1.37 4.73
CA LEU A 262 -11.22 0.53 5.94
C LEU A 262 -9.92 0.71 6.72
N GLY A 263 -9.98 0.58 8.04
CA GLY A 263 -8.83 0.36 8.92
C GLY A 263 -8.95 -0.99 9.59
N PHE A 264 -7.83 -1.56 10.00
CA PHE A 264 -7.79 -2.87 10.65
C PHE A 264 -6.96 -2.81 11.93
N SER A 265 -7.42 -3.48 12.98
CA SER A 265 -6.50 -3.88 14.05
C SER A 265 -5.60 -5.03 13.56
N GLN A 266 -4.35 -5.04 13.99
CA GLN A 266 -3.38 -6.04 13.54
C GLN A 266 -3.81 -7.47 13.90
N ASP A 267 -4.24 -7.68 15.14
CA ASP A 267 -4.71 -9.01 15.59
C ASP A 267 -5.88 -9.52 14.75
N PHE A 268 -6.81 -8.63 14.38
CA PHE A 268 -7.91 -9.01 13.50
C PHE A 268 -7.43 -9.38 12.10
N LEU A 269 -6.56 -8.58 11.48
CA LEU A 269 -6.04 -8.87 10.12
C LEU A 269 -5.31 -10.23 10.09
N LEU A 270 -4.49 -10.51 11.11
CA LEU A 270 -3.79 -11.78 11.25
C LEU A 270 -4.77 -12.96 11.39
N GLU A 271 -5.82 -12.79 12.21
CA GLU A 271 -6.85 -13.82 12.39
C GLU A 271 -7.69 -14.02 11.11
N ALA A 272 -8.05 -12.95 10.40
CA ALA A 272 -8.78 -13.03 9.13
C ALA A 272 -7.97 -13.78 8.06
N ALA A 273 -6.67 -13.47 7.95
CA ALA A 273 -5.75 -14.19 7.08
C ALA A 273 -5.64 -15.69 7.47
N ARG A 274 -5.49 -15.98 8.77
CA ARG A 274 -5.44 -17.36 9.27
C ARG A 274 -6.71 -18.15 8.95
N ARG A 275 -7.90 -17.56 9.16
CA ARG A 275 -9.20 -18.17 8.82
C ARG A 275 -9.36 -18.39 7.32
N ALA A 276 -8.74 -17.55 6.50
CA ALA A 276 -8.69 -17.71 5.05
C ALA A 276 -7.57 -18.69 4.58
N GLY A 277 -6.89 -19.39 5.49
CA GLY A 277 -5.89 -20.40 5.14
C GLY A 277 -4.50 -19.86 4.83
N TRP A 278 -4.18 -18.64 5.30
CA TRP A 278 -2.85 -18.05 5.15
C TRP A 278 -2.01 -18.21 6.40
N GLN A 279 -0.71 -18.44 6.22
CA GLN A 279 0.31 -18.13 7.22
C GLN A 279 0.85 -16.73 6.95
N VAL A 280 1.03 -15.94 7.99
CA VAL A 280 1.46 -14.53 7.88
C VAL A 280 2.80 -14.34 8.57
N VAL A 281 3.74 -13.71 7.88
CA VAL A 281 4.97 -13.16 8.46
C VAL A 281 4.87 -11.64 8.43
N PHE A 282 4.91 -11.04 9.61
CA PHE A 282 4.90 -9.58 9.76
C PHE A 282 6.33 -9.04 9.76
N HIS A 283 6.59 -8.10 8.86
CA HIS A 283 7.85 -7.37 8.73
C HIS A 283 7.60 -5.92 9.12
N SER A 284 7.99 -5.57 10.35
CA SER A 284 7.92 -4.19 10.81
C SER A 284 8.98 -3.32 10.12
N PHE A 285 8.65 -2.07 9.86
CA PHE A 285 9.60 -1.06 9.40
C PHE A 285 9.70 0.08 10.43
N PRO A 286 10.66 -0.01 11.38
CA PRO A 286 10.80 1.00 12.42
C PRO A 286 11.02 2.41 11.84
N GLY A 287 10.25 3.37 12.33
CA GLY A 287 10.33 4.77 11.88
C GLY A 287 9.41 5.12 10.71
N CYS A 288 8.81 4.15 10.03
CA CYS A 288 7.74 4.37 9.06
C CYS A 288 6.72 3.23 9.15
N GLY A 289 5.70 3.38 10.00
CA GLY A 289 4.68 2.34 10.19
C GLY A 289 3.87 2.04 8.92
N ARG A 290 3.79 2.97 7.98
CA ARG A 290 3.18 2.78 6.65
C ARG A 290 3.91 1.71 5.84
N ALA A 291 5.24 1.67 5.96
CA ALA A 291 6.09 0.66 5.34
C ALA A 291 6.01 -0.72 6.00
N ASN A 292 5.17 -0.92 7.02
CA ASN A 292 4.95 -2.25 7.57
C ASN A 292 4.41 -3.19 6.48
N LEU A 293 4.94 -4.41 6.45
CA LEU A 293 4.65 -5.39 5.40
C LEU A 293 4.15 -6.69 6.02
N TYR A 294 3.07 -7.22 5.46
CA TYR A 294 2.56 -8.55 5.78
C TYR A 294 2.81 -9.45 4.57
N VAL A 295 3.62 -10.49 4.74
CA VAL A 295 3.86 -11.51 3.72
C VAL A 295 3.03 -12.74 4.07
N LEU A 296 2.11 -13.10 3.20
CA LEU A 296 1.19 -14.21 3.36
C LEU A 296 1.56 -15.35 2.40
N THR A 297 1.63 -16.56 2.92
CA THR A 297 1.84 -17.79 2.14
C THR A 297 0.75 -18.81 2.46
N PRO A 298 0.32 -19.66 1.51
CA PRO A 298 -0.68 -20.68 1.80
C PRO A 298 -0.26 -21.58 2.97
N ALA A 299 -1.16 -21.81 3.92
CA ALA A 299 -0.89 -22.74 5.03
C ALA A 299 -0.81 -24.18 4.51
N ALA A 300 0.22 -24.92 4.89
CA ALA A 300 0.32 -26.33 4.53
C ALA A 300 -0.79 -27.14 5.24
N GLY A 301 -1.78 -27.63 4.49
CA GLY A 301 -2.72 -28.69 4.87
C GLY A 301 -3.44 -28.56 6.23
N GLY A 302 -4.64 -27.99 6.23
CA GLY A 302 -5.80 -28.54 6.94
C GLY A 302 -5.97 -28.34 8.46
N GLU A 303 -5.00 -27.82 9.22
CA GLU A 303 -5.21 -27.48 10.62
C GLU A 303 -4.67 -26.09 10.96
N ALA A 304 -5.49 -25.31 11.66
CA ALA A 304 -5.12 -24.04 12.25
C ALA A 304 -3.85 -24.21 13.11
N PRO A 305 -2.74 -23.50 12.82
CA PRO A 305 -1.57 -23.54 13.70
C PRO A 305 -1.96 -22.96 15.06
N GLN A 306 -1.67 -23.70 16.13
CA GLN A 306 -1.68 -23.14 17.48
C GLN A 306 -0.71 -21.95 17.53
N ALA A 307 -1.11 -20.89 18.23
CA ALA A 307 -0.38 -19.63 18.35
C ALA A 307 1.11 -19.87 18.64
N ALA A 308 1.93 -19.87 17.59
CA ALA A 308 3.37 -19.93 17.70
C ALA A 308 3.88 -18.49 17.88
N GLY A 309 4.63 -18.29 18.96
CA GLY A 309 5.14 -16.98 19.37
C GLY A 309 5.88 -16.28 18.23
N ARG A 310 5.92 -14.94 18.33
CA ARG A 310 6.62 -14.00 17.43
C ARG A 310 7.98 -14.55 16.99
N HIS A 311 8.02 -15.25 15.85
CA HIS A 311 9.28 -15.61 15.21
C HIS A 311 9.68 -14.43 14.33
N ILE A 312 10.56 -13.60 14.87
CA ILE A 312 11.30 -12.63 14.08
C ILE A 312 12.28 -13.45 13.23
N PRO A 313 12.20 -13.45 11.89
CA PRO A 313 13.23 -14.05 11.06
C PRO A 313 14.54 -13.33 11.34
N SER A 314 15.62 -14.07 11.55
CA SER A 314 16.96 -13.48 11.62
C SER A 314 17.19 -12.62 10.38
N PRO A 315 17.77 -11.41 10.52
CA PRO A 315 18.09 -10.58 9.36
C PRO A 315 18.91 -11.43 8.39
N GLN A 316 18.42 -11.55 7.14
CA GLN A 316 19.22 -12.03 6.03
C GLN A 316 20.57 -11.30 6.09
N PRO A 317 21.71 -11.99 5.98
CA PRO A 317 23.01 -11.35 6.10
C PRO A 317 23.05 -10.17 5.13
N GLY A 318 23.41 -9.00 5.67
CA GLY A 318 23.62 -7.80 4.87
C GLY A 318 24.57 -8.09 3.71
N ILE A 319 24.51 -7.25 2.68
CA ILE A 319 25.37 -7.32 1.49
C ILE A 319 26.80 -7.71 1.90
N PRO A 320 27.33 -8.87 1.47
CA PRO A 320 28.65 -9.32 1.89
C PRO A 320 29.71 -8.28 1.53
N GLY A 321 30.35 -7.70 2.55
CA GLY A 321 31.36 -6.65 2.36
C GLY A 321 32.59 -7.10 1.56
N SER A 322 32.81 -8.42 1.43
CA SER A 322 33.97 -8.98 0.73
C SER A 322 33.82 -9.03 -0.80
N GLU A 323 32.60 -9.05 -1.34
CA GLU A 323 32.39 -9.04 -2.80
C GLU A 323 32.59 -7.64 -3.40
N ASN A 324 32.41 -6.59 -2.60
CA ASN A 324 32.63 -5.21 -3.01
C ASN A 324 34.09 -4.90 -3.31
N GLU A 325 35.04 -5.52 -2.62
CA GLU A 325 36.46 -5.23 -2.81
C GLU A 325 37.00 -5.85 -4.11
N ALA A 326 36.57 -7.07 -4.45
CA ALA A 326 36.89 -7.71 -5.72
C ALA A 326 36.21 -7.00 -6.92
N LEU A 327 34.96 -6.55 -6.74
CA LEU A 327 34.24 -5.76 -7.74
C LEU A 327 34.87 -4.38 -7.95
N LEU A 328 35.29 -3.70 -6.87
CA LEU A 328 36.03 -2.44 -6.96
C LEU A 328 37.38 -2.61 -7.67
N GLN A 329 38.13 -3.66 -7.35
CA GLN A 329 39.41 -3.98 -8.01
C GLN A 329 39.21 -4.28 -9.51
N SER A 330 38.14 -4.99 -9.87
CA SER A 330 37.71 -5.25 -11.25
C SER A 330 37.37 -3.96 -12.02
N ILE A 331 36.60 -3.06 -11.40
CA ILE A 331 36.21 -1.77 -11.99
C ILE A 331 37.44 -0.87 -12.20
N LEU A 332 38.34 -0.81 -11.21
CA LEU A 332 39.58 -0.02 -11.27
C LEU A 332 40.60 -0.57 -12.28
N ALA A 333 40.56 -1.87 -12.58
CA ALA A 333 41.42 -2.53 -13.57
C ALA A 333 40.90 -2.40 -15.01
N SER A 334 39.64 -2.02 -15.22
CA SER A 334 39.06 -1.89 -16.56
C SER A 334 39.51 -0.59 -17.27
N THR A 335 39.99 -0.73 -18.51
CA THR A 335 40.54 0.39 -19.32
C THR A 335 39.49 1.40 -19.80
N THR A 336 38.20 1.14 -19.57
CA THR A 336 37.08 2.06 -19.84
C THR A 336 36.95 3.19 -18.82
N TRP A 337 37.68 3.14 -17.69
CA TRP A 337 37.68 4.14 -16.62
C TRP A 337 38.29 5.51 -16.97
N ARG A 338 39.09 5.63 -18.03
CA ARG A 338 39.91 6.85 -18.29
C ARG A 338 39.16 8.05 -18.87
N ALA A 339 37.84 7.98 -19.10
CA ALA A 339 37.10 9.08 -19.72
C ALA A 339 35.92 9.55 -18.85
N THR A 340 36.19 10.44 -17.88
CA THR A 340 35.43 11.69 -17.60
C THR A 340 35.80 12.28 -16.23
N ARG A 341 36.11 13.60 -16.19
CA ARG A 341 36.55 14.35 -15.01
C ARG A 341 35.56 14.46 -13.81
N PRO A 342 34.22 14.38 -13.93
CA PRO A 342 33.32 14.57 -12.79
C PRO A 342 33.38 13.46 -11.73
N LEU A 343 33.78 12.24 -12.11
CA LEU A 343 33.78 11.07 -11.22
C LEU A 343 35.03 10.96 -10.31
N ARG A 344 36.10 11.74 -10.57
CA ARG A 344 37.28 11.78 -9.70
C ARG A 344 36.99 12.35 -8.30
N ARG A 345 35.98 13.23 -8.17
CA ARG A 345 35.58 13.80 -6.88
C ARG A 345 34.82 12.81 -5.99
N ALA A 346 34.05 11.90 -6.58
CA ALA A 346 33.30 10.88 -5.85
C ALA A 346 34.23 9.81 -5.21
N VAL A 347 35.28 9.40 -5.92
CA VAL A 347 36.25 8.42 -5.41
C VAL A 347 37.13 9.03 -4.30
N HIS A 348 37.51 10.30 -4.41
CA HIS A 348 38.27 10.97 -3.35
C HIS A 348 37.48 11.10 -2.04
N TRP A 349 36.15 11.11 -2.11
CA TRP A 349 35.28 11.08 -0.94
C TRP A 349 35.15 9.67 -0.34
N LEU A 350 35.02 8.63 -1.18
CA LEU A 350 34.90 7.23 -0.74
C LEU A 350 36.22 6.62 -0.20
N SER A 351 37.37 7.22 -0.52
CA SER A 351 38.69 6.74 -0.07
C SER A 351 39.16 7.35 1.25
N ARG A 352 38.42 8.30 1.84
CA ARG A 352 38.79 8.93 3.11
C ARG A 352 38.52 7.97 4.27
N ARG A 353 39.60 7.42 4.85
CA ARG A 353 39.52 6.84 6.19
C ARG A 353 39.22 7.97 7.20
N PRO A 354 38.33 7.76 8.18
CA PRO A 354 38.07 8.77 9.19
C PRO A 354 39.35 9.05 9.99
N GLY A 355 39.79 10.31 10.02
CA GLY A 355 40.84 10.79 10.94
C GLY A 355 42.13 11.42 10.37
N GLN A 356 42.26 11.69 9.07
CA GLN A 356 43.41 12.47 8.56
C GLN A 356 43.05 13.92 8.20
N PRO A 357 43.82 14.93 8.67
CA PRO A 357 43.57 16.33 8.35
C PRO A 357 43.99 16.65 6.90
N PRO A 358 43.36 17.65 6.26
CA PRO A 358 43.63 18.00 4.87
C PRO A 358 44.99 18.69 4.72
N ALA A 359 45.70 18.37 3.63
CA ALA A 359 46.84 19.14 3.12
C ALA A 359 46.39 20.20 2.12
#